data_AF-A0A0G4FU56-F1
#
_entry.id   AF-A0A0G4FU56-F1
#
_cell.length_a   1.000
_cell.length_b   1.000
_cell.length_c   1.000
_cell.angle_alpha   90.00
_cell.angle_beta   90.00
_cell.angle_gamma   90.00
#
_symmetry.space_group_name_H-M   'P 1'
#
loop_
_entity.id
_entity.type
_entity.pdbx_description
1 polymer ?
#
loop_
_entity_poly.entity_id
_entity_poly.type
_entity_poly.pdbx_seq_one_letter_code
_entity_poly.pdbx_strand_id
1 'polypeptide(L)'
;MCPFAQRTWIALEEAGLPYKLTEVSLYGAGGKPKWFLDLNPKGLVPVLVIDGQPVAESEATLDAIAELAPSLATPTPSKRQQWRDMLEQRLIPVGKAAVLNPSSKNMAALRVVIAEFPGSFNLDGVREAKTIGEFDRHFIAPIFGFADKKDYYMKSASKPHLPFIRTPYMAINARDDPFVDDESLPQERHVDHVAKQHTDDVGAPVRLVYTEKGGHCGFYMGKGGWSLAEEMGRFLGDVDRAHNGLL
;
A
#
# COMPACT_ATOMS: atom_id res chain seq x y z
N MET A 1 -10.06 6.90 4.22
CA MET A 1 -8.69 7.32 3.85
C MET A 1 -8.49 7.05 2.35
N CYS A 2 -7.90 7.98 1.58
CA CYS A 2 -7.73 7.82 0.13
C CYS A 2 -6.30 7.32 -0.20
N PRO A 3 -6.12 6.19 -0.91
CA PRO A 3 -4.79 5.67 -1.23
C PRO A 3 -3.97 6.62 -2.10
N PHE A 4 -4.62 7.38 -2.99
CA PHE A 4 -3.93 8.37 -3.82
C PHE A 4 -3.41 9.55 -3.00
N ALA A 5 -4.15 9.97 -1.97
CA ALA A 5 -3.70 11.03 -1.07
C ALA A 5 -2.56 10.57 -0.16
N GLN A 6 -2.57 9.29 0.25
CA GLN A 6 -1.46 8.70 1.02
C GLN A 6 -0.14 8.74 0.25
N ARG A 7 -0.14 8.56 -1.07
CA ARG A 7 1.09 8.67 -1.88
C ARG A 7 1.78 10.02 -1.68
N THR A 8 1.02 11.11 -1.80
CA THR A 8 1.52 12.47 -1.60
C THR A 8 1.96 12.70 -0.16
N TRP A 9 1.18 12.23 0.81
CA TRP A 9 1.53 12.38 2.21
C TRP A 9 2.84 11.67 2.57
N ILE A 10 2.98 10.39 2.19
CA ILE A 10 4.22 9.62 2.38
C ILE A 10 5.41 10.33 1.72
N ALA A 11 5.25 10.82 0.49
CA ALA A 11 6.33 11.55 -0.17
C ALA A 11 6.72 12.85 0.55
N LEU A 12 5.77 13.57 1.15
CA LEU A 12 6.06 14.76 1.97
C LEU A 12 6.83 14.40 3.25
N GLU A 13 6.41 13.33 3.94
CA GLU A 13 7.08 12.82 5.13
C GLU A 13 8.52 12.39 4.82
N GLU A 14 8.71 11.56 3.79
CA GLU A 14 10.03 11.11 3.34
C GLU A 14 10.91 12.29 2.89
N ALA A 15 10.31 13.32 2.30
CA ALA A 15 11.04 14.53 1.88
C ALA A 15 11.45 15.42 3.06
N GLY A 16 10.89 15.21 4.26
CA GLY A 16 11.08 16.09 5.40
C GLY A 16 10.60 17.52 5.15
N LEU A 17 9.68 17.72 4.20
CA LEU A 17 9.18 19.04 3.84
C LEU A 17 8.13 19.49 4.85
N PRO A 18 8.18 20.74 5.34
CA PRO A 18 7.13 21.25 6.21
C PRO A 18 5.84 21.46 5.42
N TYR A 19 4.71 20.99 5.95
CA TYR A 19 3.40 21.15 5.31
C TYR A 19 2.29 21.31 6.35
N LYS A 20 1.14 21.80 5.88
CA LYS A 20 -0.11 21.83 6.66
C LYS A 20 -1.11 20.87 6.03
N LEU A 21 -1.50 19.83 6.76
CA LEU A 21 -2.55 18.91 6.32
C LEU A 21 -3.92 19.56 6.53
N THR A 22 -4.77 19.50 5.50
CA THR A 22 -6.21 19.82 5.63
C THR A 22 -7.00 18.66 5.08
N GLU A 23 -7.72 17.96 5.95
CA GLU A 23 -8.54 16.81 5.55
C GLU A 23 -9.85 17.28 4.91
N VAL A 24 -10.24 16.60 3.84
CA VAL A 24 -11.52 16.82 3.17
C VAL A 24 -12.26 15.50 3.12
N SER A 25 -13.50 15.50 3.63
CA SER A 25 -14.33 14.29 3.63
C SER A 25 -14.45 13.74 2.21
N LEU A 26 -14.20 12.44 2.03
CA LEU A 26 -14.32 11.75 0.74
C LEU A 26 -15.78 11.54 0.36
N TYR A 27 -16.62 11.30 1.36
CA TYR A 27 -18.02 10.91 1.22
C TYR A 27 -18.88 11.73 2.19
N GLY A 28 -20.13 11.98 1.82
CA GLY A 28 -21.08 12.68 2.69
C GLY A 28 -22.07 13.53 1.91
N ALA A 29 -23.26 13.74 2.50
CA ALA A 29 -24.37 14.45 1.87
C ALA A 29 -24.07 15.94 1.56
N GLY A 30 -23.11 16.55 2.27
CA GLY A 30 -22.75 17.96 2.12
C GLY A 30 -21.85 18.27 0.91
N GLY A 31 -21.43 17.26 0.15
CA GLY A 31 -20.49 17.45 -0.97
C GLY A 31 -19.11 17.94 -0.51
N LYS A 32 -18.30 18.40 -1.46
CA LYS A 32 -16.99 18.98 -1.19
C LYS A 32 -17.13 20.47 -0.85
N PRO A 33 -16.39 21.01 0.14
CA PRO A 33 -16.41 22.43 0.46
C PRO A 33 -16.05 23.29 -0.76
N LYS A 34 -16.69 24.46 -0.90
CA LYS A 34 -16.45 25.37 -2.04
C LYS A 34 -14.96 25.74 -2.18
N TRP A 35 -14.29 26.07 -1.07
CA TRP A 35 -12.86 26.42 -1.08
C TRP A 35 -11.98 25.31 -1.69
N PHE A 36 -12.38 24.05 -1.55
CA PHE A 36 -11.64 22.92 -2.11
C PHE A 36 -11.94 22.75 -3.59
N LEU A 37 -13.20 22.92 -4.00
CA LEU A 37 -13.60 22.89 -5.41
C LEU A 37 -12.98 24.05 -6.21
N ASP A 38 -12.74 25.19 -5.57
CA ASP A 38 -12.01 26.31 -6.17
C ASP A 38 -10.53 25.95 -6.45
N LEU A 39 -9.94 25.02 -5.69
CA LEU A 39 -8.58 24.50 -5.93
C LEU A 39 -8.57 23.35 -6.94
N ASN A 40 -9.54 22.45 -6.88
CA ASN A 40 -9.70 21.34 -7.82
C ASN A 40 -11.18 21.14 -8.17
N PRO A 41 -11.64 21.64 -9.33
CA PRO A 41 -13.04 21.51 -9.76
C PRO A 41 -13.53 20.07 -9.91
N LYS A 42 -12.62 19.10 -10.10
CA LYS A 42 -12.97 17.67 -10.16
C LYS A 42 -13.36 17.11 -8.78
N GLY A 43 -13.06 17.81 -7.69
CA GLY A 43 -13.36 17.37 -6.32
C GLY A 43 -12.55 16.15 -5.86
N LEU A 44 -11.47 15.80 -6.58
CA LEU A 44 -10.61 14.66 -6.27
C LEU A 44 -9.45 15.08 -5.35
N VAL A 45 -9.04 14.15 -4.48
CA VAL A 45 -7.83 14.29 -3.65
C VAL A 45 -6.75 13.32 -4.14
N PRO A 46 -5.45 13.65 -4.00
CA PRO A 46 -4.89 14.81 -3.30
C PRO A 46 -4.90 16.11 -4.12
N VAL A 47 -4.74 17.23 -3.41
CA VAL A 47 -4.34 18.53 -3.96
C VAL A 47 -3.21 19.05 -3.08
N LEU A 48 -2.06 19.32 -3.69
CA LEU A 48 -0.92 19.97 -3.02
C LEU A 48 -0.92 21.44 -3.41
N VAL A 49 -0.79 22.35 -2.45
CA VAL A 49 -0.72 23.79 -2.74
C VAL A 49 0.68 24.29 -2.41
N ILE A 50 1.40 24.74 -3.43
CA ILE A 50 2.77 25.26 -3.32
C ILE A 50 2.72 26.74 -3.69
N ASP A 51 3.11 27.63 -2.78
CA ASP A 51 3.08 29.08 -2.99
C ASP A 51 1.75 29.61 -3.54
N GLY A 52 0.64 29.05 -3.04
CA GLY A 52 -0.72 29.39 -3.44
C GLY A 52 -1.20 28.76 -4.76
N GLN A 53 -0.34 28.00 -5.46
CA GLN A 53 -0.69 27.31 -6.70
C GLN A 53 -1.12 25.86 -6.43
N PRO A 54 -2.32 25.43 -6.87
CA PRO A 54 -2.77 24.06 -6.70
C PRO A 54 -2.16 23.12 -7.74
N VAL A 55 -1.65 21.99 -7.26
CA VAL A 55 -1.23 20.81 -8.03
C VAL A 55 -2.19 19.68 -7.68
N ALA A 56 -3.01 19.29 -8.65
CA ALA A 56 -3.95 18.17 -8.53
C ALA A 56 -3.40 16.93 -9.26
N GLU A 57 -3.99 15.77 -8.97
CA GLU A 57 -3.55 14.43 -9.42
C GLU A 57 -2.35 13.89 -8.62
N SER A 58 -2.44 12.65 -8.12
CA SER A 58 -1.44 12.11 -7.19
C SER A 58 -0.05 11.94 -7.77
N GLU A 59 0.10 11.82 -9.09
CA GLU A 59 1.41 11.69 -9.71
C GLU A 59 2.08 13.05 -9.94
N ALA A 60 1.29 14.07 -10.30
CA ALA A 60 1.79 15.43 -10.46
C ALA A 60 2.24 16.01 -9.11
N THR A 61 1.54 15.68 -8.01
CA THR A 61 1.99 16.07 -6.67
C THR A 61 3.31 15.39 -6.29
N LEU A 62 3.54 14.13 -6.68
CA LEU A 62 4.83 13.46 -6.48
C LEU A 62 5.95 14.11 -7.30
N ASP A 63 5.68 14.48 -8.56
CA ASP A 63 6.66 15.18 -9.38
C ASP A 63 7.01 16.56 -8.80
N ALA A 64 6.02 17.31 -8.31
CA ALA A 64 6.25 18.60 -7.63
C ALA A 64 7.08 18.44 -6.34
N ILE A 65 6.81 17.40 -5.53
CA ILE A 65 7.63 17.10 -4.35
C ILE A 65 9.06 16.73 -4.75
N ALA A 66 9.22 15.94 -5.82
CA ALA A 66 10.53 15.54 -6.33
C ALA A 66 11.36 16.75 -6.83
N GLU A 67 10.72 17.82 -7.32
CA GLU A 67 11.39 19.08 -7.65
C GLU A 67 11.88 19.82 -6.40
N LEU A 68 11.10 19.80 -5.31
CA LEU A 68 11.45 20.43 -4.04
C LEU A 68 12.48 19.61 -3.22
N ALA A 69 12.49 18.29 -3.38
CA ALA A 69 13.40 17.36 -2.73
C ALA A 69 14.10 16.44 -3.75
N PRO A 70 15.08 16.95 -4.53
CA PRO A 70 15.72 16.20 -5.60
C PRO A 70 16.44 14.91 -5.16
N SER A 71 16.83 14.81 -3.88
CA SER A 71 17.42 13.59 -3.32
C SER A 71 16.49 12.37 -3.36
N LEU A 72 15.18 12.60 -3.37
CA LEU A 72 14.16 11.54 -3.52
C LEU A 72 13.74 11.30 -4.98
N ALA A 73 14.18 12.16 -5.90
CA ALA A 73 13.72 12.20 -7.28
C ALA A 73 14.37 11.13 -8.17
N THR A 74 14.28 9.86 -7.78
CA THR A 74 14.77 8.72 -8.56
C THR A 74 13.60 7.88 -9.08
N PRO A 75 13.59 7.46 -10.37
CA PRO A 75 14.51 7.82 -11.45
C PRO A 75 14.23 9.24 -12.01
N THR A 76 14.99 9.66 -13.04
CA THR A 76 14.86 10.98 -13.69
C THR A 76 13.42 11.25 -14.18
N PRO A 77 12.97 12.52 -14.28
CA PRO A 77 11.62 12.84 -14.75
C PRO A 77 11.26 12.19 -16.09
N SER A 78 12.18 12.20 -17.07
CA SER A 78 11.97 11.53 -18.36
C SER A 78 11.78 10.02 -18.22
N LYS A 79 12.52 9.37 -17.32
CA LYS A 79 12.38 7.94 -17.07
C LYS A 79 11.08 7.61 -16.35
N ARG A 80 10.65 8.45 -15.40
CA ARG A 80 9.33 8.34 -14.74
C ARG A 80 8.21 8.42 -15.76
N GLN A 81 8.27 9.42 -16.65
CA GLN A 81 7.27 9.58 -17.71
C GLN A 81 7.25 8.38 -18.68
N GLN A 82 8.42 7.89 -19.10
CA GLN A 82 8.52 6.69 -19.93
C GLN A 82 7.80 5.49 -19.30
N TRP A 83 7.99 5.27 -17.98
CA TRP A 83 7.33 4.19 -17.26
C TRP A 83 5.81 4.40 -17.16
N ARG A 84 5.36 5.62 -16.85
CA ARG A 84 3.92 5.94 -16.80
C ARG A 84 3.23 5.71 -18.13
N ASP A 85 3.80 6.21 -19.22
CA ASP A 85 3.25 6.01 -20.57
C ASP A 85 3.18 4.51 -20.92
N MET A 86 4.25 3.76 -20.63
CA MET A 86 4.27 2.31 -20.83
C MET A 86 3.20 1.58 -20.01
N LEU A 87 2.97 1.95 -18.75
CA LEU A 87 2.01 1.27 -17.88
C LEU A 87 0.58 1.68 -18.19
N GLU A 88 0.28 2.97 -18.18
CA GLU A 88 -1.08 3.51 -18.20
C GLU A 88 -1.67 3.57 -19.61
N GLN A 89 -0.86 3.96 -20.60
CA GLN A 89 -1.36 4.14 -21.96
C GLN A 89 -1.24 2.87 -22.78
N ARG A 90 -0.36 1.94 -22.38
CA ARG A 90 -0.06 0.73 -23.16
C ARG A 90 -0.38 -0.57 -22.45
N LEU A 91 0.32 -0.89 -21.37
CA LEU A 91 0.21 -2.20 -20.74
C LEU A 91 -1.17 -2.43 -20.13
N ILE A 92 -1.70 -1.49 -19.35
CA ILE A 92 -2.99 -1.66 -18.67
C ILE A 92 -4.15 -1.80 -19.68
N PRO A 93 -4.33 -0.91 -20.68
CA PRO A 93 -5.45 -1.02 -21.61
C PRO A 93 -5.38 -2.29 -22.47
N VAL A 94 -4.19 -2.60 -23.01
CA VAL A 94 -3.99 -3.76 -23.89
C VAL A 94 -4.07 -5.07 -23.09
N GLY A 95 -3.44 -5.12 -21.92
CA GLY A 95 -3.49 -6.26 -21.00
C GLY A 95 -4.92 -6.54 -20.54
N LYS A 96 -5.66 -5.51 -20.12
CA LYS A 96 -7.08 -5.63 -19.76
C LYS A 96 -7.92 -6.17 -20.92
N ALA A 97 -7.72 -5.67 -22.14
CA ALA A 97 -8.42 -6.18 -23.32
C ALA A 97 -8.08 -7.64 -23.62
N ALA A 98 -6.82 -8.05 -23.47
CA ALA A 98 -6.39 -9.43 -23.68
C ALA A 98 -6.96 -10.40 -22.62
N VAL A 99 -7.05 -9.97 -21.36
CA VAL A 99 -7.62 -10.78 -20.26
C VAL A 99 -9.14 -10.89 -20.37
N LEU A 100 -9.84 -9.76 -20.59
CA LEU A 100 -11.30 -9.73 -20.59
C LEU A 100 -11.92 -10.21 -21.91
N ASN A 101 -11.19 -10.11 -23.03
CA ASN A 101 -11.65 -10.54 -24.35
C ASN A 101 -10.48 -11.18 -25.15
N PRO A 102 -10.15 -12.45 -24.86
CA PRO A 102 -9.01 -13.11 -25.48
C PRO A 102 -9.30 -13.42 -26.96
N SER A 103 -8.73 -12.63 -27.85
CA SER A 103 -8.77 -12.82 -29.30
C SER A 103 -7.37 -12.80 -29.89
N SER A 104 -7.17 -13.41 -31.07
CA SER A 104 -5.87 -13.37 -31.76
C SER A 104 -5.35 -11.95 -31.96
N LYS A 105 -6.26 -10.99 -32.21
CA LYS A 105 -5.94 -9.56 -32.31
C LYS A 105 -5.42 -8.99 -30.98
N ASN A 106 -6.14 -9.20 -29.88
CA ASN A 106 -5.76 -8.65 -28.57
C ASN A 106 -4.48 -9.30 -28.04
N MET A 107 -4.30 -10.60 -28.26
CA MET A 107 -3.07 -11.30 -27.91
C MET A 107 -1.87 -10.84 -28.74
N ALA A 108 -2.06 -10.55 -30.03
CA ALA A 108 -1.02 -9.96 -30.86
C ALA A 108 -0.62 -8.56 -30.36
N ALA A 109 -1.59 -7.71 -30.02
CA ALA A 109 -1.33 -6.39 -29.45
C ALA A 109 -0.56 -6.48 -28.12
N LEU A 110 -0.93 -7.42 -27.24
CA LEU A 110 -0.22 -7.65 -25.98
C LEU A 110 1.23 -8.09 -26.21
N ARG A 111 1.49 -8.96 -27.19
CA ARG A 111 2.86 -9.38 -27.56
C ARG A 111 3.73 -8.20 -28.00
N VAL A 112 3.16 -7.24 -28.75
CA VAL A 112 3.87 -6.01 -29.15
C VAL A 112 4.25 -5.19 -27.91
N VAL A 113 3.30 -4.96 -26.99
CA VAL A 113 3.57 -4.21 -25.75
C VAL A 113 4.63 -4.91 -24.90
N ILE A 114 4.55 -6.23 -24.76
CA ILE A 114 5.54 -7.03 -24.03
C ILE A 114 6.95 -6.89 -24.63
N ALA A 115 7.07 -6.89 -25.97
CA ALA A 115 8.36 -6.77 -26.65
C ALA A 115 9.03 -5.40 -26.46
N GLU A 116 8.24 -4.36 -26.19
CA GLU A 116 8.72 -2.99 -25.95
C GLU A 116 8.88 -2.65 -24.46
N PHE A 117 8.55 -3.59 -23.56
CA PHE A 117 8.60 -3.34 -22.13
C PHE A 117 10.04 -3.01 -21.69
N PRO A 118 10.28 -1.91 -20.94
CA PRO A 118 11.62 -1.39 -20.69
C PRO A 118 12.41 -2.18 -19.61
N GLY A 119 11.87 -3.32 -19.15
CA GLY A 119 12.49 -4.23 -18.18
C GLY A 119 12.78 -5.59 -18.78
N SER A 120 13.90 -6.21 -18.38
CA SER A 120 14.24 -7.57 -18.80
C SER A 120 13.58 -8.58 -17.85
N PHE A 121 12.91 -9.58 -18.42
CA PHE A 121 12.27 -10.66 -17.65
C PHE A 121 12.14 -11.92 -18.51
N ASN A 122 11.93 -13.09 -17.88
CA ASN A 122 11.80 -14.34 -18.60
C ASN A 122 10.35 -14.56 -19.04
N LEU A 123 10.01 -14.19 -20.27
CA LEU A 123 8.65 -14.31 -20.79
C LEU A 123 8.14 -15.75 -20.83
N ASP A 124 8.99 -16.72 -21.19
CA ASP A 124 8.57 -18.13 -21.25
C ASP A 124 8.33 -18.67 -19.83
N GLY A 125 9.18 -18.31 -18.88
CA GLY A 125 8.96 -18.60 -17.46
C GLY A 125 7.67 -17.98 -16.91
N VAL A 126 7.33 -16.76 -17.33
CA VAL A 126 6.04 -16.12 -16.97
C VAL A 126 4.85 -16.89 -17.56
N ARG A 127 4.96 -17.40 -18.78
CA ARG A 127 3.89 -18.18 -19.43
C ARG A 127 3.69 -19.56 -18.79
N GLU A 128 4.77 -20.17 -18.31
CA GLU A 128 4.75 -21.50 -17.68
C GLU A 128 4.44 -21.46 -16.18
N ALA A 129 4.49 -20.27 -15.55
CA ALA A 129 4.21 -20.09 -14.14
C ALA A 129 2.81 -20.59 -13.76
N LYS A 130 2.75 -21.45 -12.75
CA LYS A 130 1.52 -22.02 -12.17
C LYS A 130 1.20 -21.42 -10.81
N THR A 131 2.14 -20.67 -10.24
CA THR A 131 2.02 -20.04 -8.93
C THR A 131 2.41 -18.56 -8.99
N ILE A 132 1.87 -17.75 -8.09
CA ILE A 132 2.27 -16.34 -7.94
C ILE A 132 3.78 -16.23 -7.67
N GLY A 133 4.35 -17.14 -6.88
CA GLY A 133 5.79 -17.15 -6.62
C GLY A 133 6.66 -17.45 -7.84
N GLU A 134 6.18 -18.23 -8.80
CA GLU A 134 6.87 -18.43 -10.09
C GLU A 134 6.74 -17.21 -10.99
N PHE A 135 5.56 -16.59 -11.03
CA PHE A 135 5.36 -15.33 -11.72
C PHE A 135 6.29 -14.24 -11.16
N ASP A 136 6.35 -14.10 -9.84
CA ASP A 136 7.21 -13.12 -9.17
C ASP A 136 8.68 -13.40 -9.41
N ARG A 137 9.10 -14.68 -9.46
CA ARG A 137 10.47 -15.07 -9.82
C ARG A 137 10.83 -14.61 -11.23
N HIS A 138 9.94 -14.78 -12.19
CA HIS A 138 10.23 -14.55 -13.61
C HIS A 138 9.96 -13.12 -14.06
N PHE A 139 9.10 -12.37 -13.35
CA PHE A 139 8.68 -11.03 -13.69
C PHE A 139 9.02 -10.00 -12.60
N ILE A 140 8.42 -10.08 -11.41
CA ILE A 140 8.52 -9.03 -10.38
C ILE A 140 9.95 -8.86 -9.87
N ALA A 141 10.63 -9.95 -9.49
CA ALA A 141 11.99 -9.88 -8.98
C ALA A 141 12.96 -9.20 -9.97
N PRO A 142 13.06 -9.62 -11.25
CA PRO A 142 14.01 -9.01 -12.18
C PRO A 142 13.66 -7.57 -12.56
N ILE A 143 12.37 -7.20 -12.74
CA ILE A 143 12.02 -5.83 -13.15
C ILE A 143 12.29 -4.79 -12.06
N PHE A 144 12.24 -5.18 -10.78
CA PHE A 144 12.53 -4.30 -9.64
C PHE A 144 13.92 -4.50 -9.04
N GLY A 145 14.77 -5.33 -9.68
CA GLY A 145 16.16 -5.51 -9.28
C GLY A 145 16.37 -6.34 -8.01
N PHE A 146 15.40 -7.17 -7.63
CA PHE A 146 15.58 -8.17 -6.57
C PHE A 146 16.41 -9.35 -7.08
N ALA A 147 17.20 -9.97 -6.21
CA ALA A 147 18.05 -11.09 -6.59
C ALA A 147 17.23 -12.33 -7.04
N ASP A 148 16.14 -12.61 -6.34
CA ASP A 148 15.16 -13.65 -6.66
C ASP A 148 13.83 -13.38 -5.94
N LYS A 149 12.87 -14.32 -6.06
CA LYS A 149 11.57 -14.22 -5.37
C LYS A 149 11.69 -14.17 -3.84
N LYS A 150 12.71 -14.81 -3.25
CA LYS A 150 12.91 -14.84 -1.79
C LYS A 150 13.43 -13.49 -1.32
N ASP A 151 14.39 -12.90 -2.03
CA ASP A 151 14.87 -11.54 -1.77
C ASP A 151 13.74 -10.52 -1.87
N TYR A 152 12.91 -10.63 -2.91
CA TYR A 152 11.69 -9.83 -3.05
C TYR A 152 10.77 -9.95 -1.83
N TYR A 153 10.32 -11.15 -1.48
CA TYR A 153 9.41 -11.32 -0.34
C TYR A 153 10.02 -10.90 1.00
N MET A 154 11.32 -11.13 1.23
CA MET A 154 11.98 -10.71 2.47
C MET A 154 12.05 -9.19 2.62
N LYS A 155 12.35 -8.47 1.53
CA LYS A 155 12.48 -7.01 1.55
C LYS A 155 11.14 -6.27 1.45
N SER A 156 10.12 -6.91 0.89
CA SER A 156 8.78 -6.32 0.74
C SER A 156 7.78 -6.78 1.80
N ALA A 157 8.14 -7.73 2.66
CA ALA A 157 7.28 -8.16 3.76
C ALA A 157 7.18 -7.10 4.87
N SER A 158 6.00 -6.97 5.47
CA SER A 158 5.77 -6.12 6.65
C SER A 158 6.29 -6.74 7.95
N LYS A 159 6.33 -8.08 8.04
CA LYS A 159 6.70 -8.84 9.25
C LYS A 159 8.03 -8.41 9.88
N PRO A 160 9.13 -8.17 9.13
CA PRO A 160 10.39 -7.68 9.70
C PRO A 160 10.31 -6.28 10.33
N HIS A 161 9.29 -5.49 9.98
CA HIS A 161 9.13 -4.12 10.46
C HIS A 161 8.27 -3.99 11.73
N LEU A 162 7.55 -5.05 12.11
CA LEU A 162 6.70 -5.06 13.31
C LEU A 162 7.44 -4.64 14.60
N PRO A 163 8.72 -5.02 14.82
CA PRO A 163 9.46 -4.57 16.00
C PRO A 163 9.68 -3.05 16.11
N PHE A 164 9.47 -2.28 15.03
CA PHE A 164 9.68 -0.83 15.02
C PHE A 164 8.39 -0.02 15.27
N ILE A 165 7.25 -0.69 15.44
CA ILE A 165 5.98 -0.02 15.75
C ILE A 165 6.10 0.68 17.12
N ARG A 166 5.83 1.99 17.16
CA ARG A 166 5.92 2.83 18.37
C ARG A 166 4.58 3.32 18.90
N THR A 167 3.52 3.15 18.13
CA THR A 167 2.17 3.55 18.51
C THR A 167 1.33 2.32 18.78
N PRO A 168 0.30 2.39 19.64
CA PRO A 168 -0.67 1.32 19.78
C PRO A 168 -1.15 0.81 18.41
N TYR A 169 -1.09 -0.49 18.19
CA TYR A 169 -1.38 -1.10 16.90
C TYR A 169 -2.18 -2.39 17.06
N MET A 170 -3.20 -2.55 16.23
CA MET A 170 -3.99 -3.78 16.16
C MET A 170 -3.95 -4.30 14.73
N ALA A 171 -3.48 -5.53 14.57
CA ALA A 171 -3.50 -6.27 13.31
C ALA A 171 -4.61 -7.32 13.37
N ILE A 172 -5.39 -7.44 12.30
CA ILE A 172 -6.45 -8.45 12.20
C ILE A 172 -6.26 -9.20 10.88
N ASN A 173 -6.20 -10.52 10.94
CA ASN A 173 -6.07 -11.39 9.78
C ASN A 173 -7.00 -12.61 9.93
N ALA A 174 -7.51 -13.13 8.81
CA ALA A 174 -8.21 -14.41 8.80
C ALA A 174 -7.23 -15.53 8.46
N ARG A 175 -7.33 -16.67 9.16
CA ARG A 175 -6.49 -17.85 8.90
C ARG A 175 -6.83 -18.57 7.59
N ASP A 176 -8.03 -18.32 7.05
CA ASP A 176 -8.50 -18.85 5.77
C ASP A 176 -8.29 -17.87 4.59
N ASP A 177 -7.37 -16.90 4.72
CA ASP A 177 -7.00 -16.02 3.60
C ASP A 177 -6.43 -16.83 2.42
N PRO A 178 -7.01 -16.75 1.21
CA PRO A 178 -6.55 -17.51 0.05
C PRO A 178 -5.20 -17.02 -0.53
N PHE A 179 -4.67 -15.89 -0.07
CA PHE A 179 -3.41 -15.30 -0.52
C PHE A 179 -2.32 -15.29 0.55
N VAL A 180 -2.70 -15.22 1.82
CA VAL A 180 -1.76 -15.17 2.96
C VAL A 180 -1.93 -16.45 3.77
N ASP A 181 -0.93 -17.33 3.70
CA ASP A 181 -0.97 -18.57 4.47
C ASP A 181 -0.84 -18.32 5.99
N ASP A 182 -1.39 -19.24 6.78
CA ASP A 182 -1.38 -19.15 8.24
C ASP A 182 0.05 -19.09 8.83
N GLU A 183 0.99 -19.79 8.19
CA GLU A 183 2.39 -19.87 8.61
C GLU A 183 3.14 -18.53 8.42
N SER A 184 2.73 -17.73 7.43
CA SER A 184 3.26 -16.39 7.15
C SER A 184 2.71 -15.32 8.08
N LEU A 185 1.70 -15.61 8.91
CA LEU A 185 1.17 -14.65 9.86
C LEU A 185 2.19 -14.31 10.95
N PRO A 186 2.19 -13.07 11.47
CA PRO A 186 2.98 -12.71 12.64
C PRO A 186 2.65 -13.58 13.86
N GLN A 187 3.64 -13.80 14.70
CA GLN A 187 3.50 -14.49 15.99
C GLN A 187 3.97 -13.54 17.09
N GLU A 188 3.61 -13.80 18.34
CA GLU A 188 4.00 -12.97 19.50
C GLU A 188 5.50 -12.64 19.51
N ARG A 189 6.37 -13.61 19.22
CA ARG A 189 7.83 -13.40 19.08
C ARG A 189 8.28 -12.27 18.15
N HIS A 190 7.45 -11.88 17.18
CA HIS A 190 7.74 -10.78 16.24
C HIS A 190 7.37 -9.40 16.80
N VAL A 191 6.58 -9.36 17.88
CA VAL A 191 6.11 -8.14 18.56
C VAL A 191 6.55 -8.08 20.03
N ASP A 192 7.13 -9.15 20.56
CA ASP A 192 7.67 -9.25 21.95
C ASP A 192 8.64 -8.12 22.33
N HIS A 193 9.42 -7.61 21.38
CA HIS A 193 10.38 -6.53 21.63
C HIS A 193 9.70 -5.16 21.75
N VAL A 194 8.54 -4.97 21.12
CA VAL A 194 7.73 -3.74 21.25
C VAL A 194 7.16 -3.65 22.67
N ALA A 195 6.81 -4.78 23.27
CA ALA A 195 6.37 -4.83 24.67
C ALA A 195 7.50 -4.59 25.69
N LYS A 196 8.77 -4.83 25.32
CA LYS A 196 9.93 -4.83 26.24
C LYS A 196 10.88 -3.63 26.11
N GLN A 197 10.88 -2.90 24.98
CA GLN A 197 11.78 -1.76 24.76
C GLN A 197 11.31 -0.44 25.39
N HIS A 198 10.11 -0.40 25.96
CA HIS A 198 9.62 0.76 26.72
C HIS A 198 9.87 0.51 28.21
N THR A 199 11.13 0.66 28.63
CA THR A 199 11.49 0.77 30.06
C THR A 199 11.08 2.11 30.66
N ASP A 200 10.63 3.04 29.81
CA ASP A 200 10.03 4.31 30.20
C ASP A 200 8.52 4.27 29.82
N ASP A 201 7.77 3.70 30.75
CA ASP A 201 6.35 3.82 31.11
C ASP A 201 5.16 3.42 30.22
N VAL A 202 5.26 3.14 28.92
CA VAL A 202 4.07 2.58 28.23
C VAL A 202 4.42 1.72 27.02
N GLY A 203 4.52 0.40 27.17
CA GLY A 203 4.63 -0.49 26.01
C GLY A 203 3.49 -0.25 25.02
N ALA A 204 3.80 0.05 23.75
CA ALA A 204 2.78 0.19 22.73
C ALA A 204 2.07 -1.16 22.56
N PRO A 205 0.75 -1.29 22.87
CA PRO A 205 0.08 -2.57 22.75
C PRO A 205 0.02 -2.91 21.26
N VAL A 206 0.76 -3.94 20.86
CA VAL A 206 0.60 -4.58 19.57
C VAL A 206 -0.29 -5.79 19.76
N ARG A 207 -1.54 -5.70 19.30
CA ARG A 207 -2.53 -6.77 19.39
C ARG A 207 -2.64 -7.47 18.05
N LEU A 208 -2.27 -8.74 17.99
CA LEU A 208 -2.45 -9.60 16.82
C LEU A 208 -3.73 -10.40 17.01
N VAL A 209 -4.70 -10.24 16.11
CA VAL A 209 -6.00 -10.91 16.18
C VAL A 209 -6.20 -11.77 14.95
N TYR A 210 -6.48 -13.05 15.18
CA TYR A 210 -6.68 -14.04 14.13
C TYR A 210 -8.10 -14.60 14.18
N THR A 211 -8.86 -14.42 13.10
CA THR A 211 -10.17 -15.08 12.95
C THR A 211 -10.00 -16.41 12.21
N GLU A 212 -10.80 -17.41 12.57
CA GLU A 212 -10.78 -18.70 11.86
C GLU A 212 -11.26 -18.57 10.42
N LYS A 213 -12.16 -17.61 10.17
CA LYS A 213 -12.77 -17.37 8.87
C LYS A 213 -12.87 -15.89 8.54
N GLY A 214 -12.93 -15.59 7.25
CA GLY A 214 -13.15 -14.25 6.72
C GLY A 214 -12.51 -13.97 5.35
N GLY A 215 -11.53 -14.77 4.94
CA GLY A 215 -10.79 -14.60 3.69
C GLY A 215 -9.95 -13.32 3.67
N HIS A 216 -9.64 -12.82 2.48
CA HIS A 216 -8.65 -11.74 2.31
C HIS A 216 -9.10 -10.36 2.83
N CYS A 217 -10.38 -10.03 2.66
CA CYS A 217 -10.92 -8.69 2.95
C CYS A 217 -12.04 -8.70 4.00
N GLY A 218 -12.30 -9.83 4.65
CA GLY A 218 -13.39 -10.00 5.61
C GLY A 218 -12.91 -10.62 6.90
N PHE A 219 -13.50 -10.21 8.02
CA PHE A 219 -13.23 -10.77 9.36
C PHE A 219 -14.59 -11.16 9.94
N TYR A 220 -15.10 -12.33 9.55
CA TYR A 220 -16.44 -12.78 9.91
C TYR A 220 -16.37 -14.11 10.63
N MET A 221 -16.77 -14.11 11.90
CA MET A 221 -17.16 -15.31 12.61
C MET A 221 -18.69 -15.29 12.72
N GLY A 222 -19.34 -16.42 12.46
CA GLY A 222 -20.81 -16.55 12.43
C GLY A 222 -21.53 -16.08 13.70
N LYS A 223 -22.86 -16.21 13.75
CA LYS A 223 -23.66 -15.84 14.92
C LYS A 223 -23.09 -16.46 16.22
N GLY A 224 -22.77 -15.62 17.20
CA GLY A 224 -22.20 -16.02 18.50
C GLY A 224 -20.66 -16.10 18.54
N GLY A 225 -19.98 -15.70 17.47
CA GLY A 225 -18.52 -15.65 17.38
C GLY A 225 -17.91 -14.28 17.69
N TRP A 226 -16.61 -14.16 17.40
CA TRP A 226 -15.77 -12.97 17.54
C TRP A 226 -16.41 -11.71 16.95
N SER A 227 -16.30 -10.60 17.70
CA SER A 227 -16.83 -9.30 17.34
C SER A 227 -15.70 -8.28 17.22
N LEU A 228 -15.56 -7.68 16.03
CA LEU A 228 -14.61 -6.60 15.80
C LEU A 228 -14.82 -5.44 16.79
N ALA A 229 -16.08 -5.10 17.09
CA ALA A 229 -16.40 -4.01 18.02
C ALA A 229 -15.93 -4.32 19.45
N GLU A 230 -16.09 -5.56 19.90
CA GLU A 230 -15.62 -5.98 21.23
C GLU A 230 -14.09 -6.00 21.30
N GLU A 231 -13.42 -6.52 20.28
CA GLU A 231 -11.95 -6.51 20.23
C GLU A 231 -11.36 -5.10 20.14
N MET A 232 -11.98 -4.21 19.36
CA MET A 232 -11.61 -2.79 19.35
C MET A 232 -11.80 -2.16 20.73
N GLY A 233 -12.90 -2.49 21.43
CA GLY A 233 -13.13 -2.04 22.80
C GLY A 233 -12.06 -2.52 23.78
N ARG A 234 -11.68 -3.80 23.69
CA ARG A 234 -10.57 -4.37 24.50
C ARG A 234 -9.26 -3.65 24.21
N PHE A 235 -8.93 -3.48 22.92
CA PHE A 235 -7.71 -2.80 22.48
C PHE A 235 -7.66 -1.35 22.98
N LEU A 236 -8.73 -0.58 22.81
CA LEU A 236 -8.79 0.80 23.33
C LEU A 236 -8.66 0.85 24.85
N GLY A 237 -9.24 -0.13 25.56
CA GLY A 237 -9.05 -0.27 27.00
C GLY A 237 -7.61 -0.62 27.40
N ASP A 238 -6.90 -1.42 26.59
CA ASP A 238 -5.46 -1.69 26.78
C ASP A 238 -4.66 -0.39 26.60
N VAL A 239 -4.95 0.40 25.57
CA VAL A 239 -4.31 1.71 25.33
C VAL A 239 -4.54 2.67 26.49
N ASP A 240 -5.77 2.78 26.97
CA ASP A 240 -6.12 3.68 28.07
C ASP A 240 -5.41 3.31 29.38
N ARG A 241 -5.39 2.02 29.73
CA ARG A 241 -4.64 1.52 30.91
C ARG A 241 -3.16 1.82 30.80
N ALA A 242 -2.59 1.58 29.63
CA ALA A 242 -1.18 1.78 29.38
C ALA A 242 -0.83 3.28 29.55
N HIS A 243 -1.61 4.20 28.99
CA HIS A 243 -1.35 5.65 29.15
C HIS A 243 -1.62 6.21 30.55
N ASN A 244 -2.59 5.67 31.29
CA ASN A 244 -3.04 6.25 32.56
C ASN A 244 -2.43 5.61 33.81
N GLY A 245 -1.52 4.63 33.68
CA GLY A 245 -0.75 4.08 34.81
C GLY A 245 -1.57 3.38 35.90
N LEU A 246 -2.80 2.95 35.60
CA LEU A 246 -3.65 2.23 36.56
C LEU A 246 -3.27 0.74 36.59
N LEU A 247 -2.26 0.42 37.42
CA LEU A 247 -2.02 -0.91 37.99
C LEU A 247 -2.41 -0.91 39.48
#